data_AF-A0A6B3EMW9-F1
#
_entry.id   AF-A0A6B3EMW9-F1
#
_cell.length_a   1.000
_cell.length_b   1.000
_cell.length_c   1.000
_cell.angle_alpha   90.00
_cell.angle_beta   90.00
_cell.angle_gamma   90.00
#
_symmetry.space_group_name_H-M   'P 1'
#
loop_
_entity.id
_entity.type
_entity.pdbx_description
1 polymer ?
#
loop_
_entity_poly.entity_id
_entity_poly.type
_entity_poly.pdbx_seq_one_letter_code
_entity_poly.pdbx_strand_id
1 'polypeptide(L)'
;NTPGSPLPGAFLAKATSFYQNPGIAAGRVHADPVAQRATAAMGAEAMTVGMDVFLGPSAVGNTKILAHEASHLDKNSRGVKETGDSNGAGVTITSPGQDSEVAAVSD
;
A
#
# COMPACT_ATOMS: atom_id res chain seq x y z
N ASN A 1 2.17 -16.44 -4.08
CA ASN A 1 0.80 -15.96 -3.79
C ASN A 1 0.26 -16.69 -2.57
N THR A 2 0.71 -16.25 -1.41
CA THR A 2 -0.03 -16.40 -0.16
C THR A 2 -1.31 -15.58 -0.29
N PRO A 3 -2.48 -16.08 0.13
CA PRO A 3 -3.66 -15.24 0.23
C PRO A 3 -3.39 -14.20 1.34
N GLY A 4 -3.34 -12.92 0.96
CA GLY A 4 -3.14 -11.82 1.90
C GLY A 4 -4.29 -11.76 2.92
N SER A 5 -4.01 -11.21 4.09
CA SER A 5 -5.01 -11.02 5.14
C SER A 5 -5.83 -9.75 4.87
N PRO A 6 -7.10 -9.66 5.31
CA PRO A 6 -7.79 -8.38 5.34
C PRO A 6 -7.02 -7.34 6.17
N LEU A 7 -7.26 -6.06 5.88
CA LEU A 7 -6.83 -4.98 6.78
C LEU A 7 -7.31 -5.23 8.22
N PRO A 8 -6.51 -4.91 9.26
CA PRO A 8 -6.93 -5.08 10.65
C PRO A 8 -8.25 -4.36 10.92
N GLY A 9 -9.23 -5.01 11.55
CA GLY A 9 -10.61 -4.49 11.63
C GLY A 9 -10.72 -3.08 12.22
N ALA A 10 -9.98 -2.77 13.29
CA ALA A 10 -9.95 -1.44 13.89
C ALA A 10 -9.32 -0.38 12.98
N PHE A 11 -8.33 -0.77 12.17
CA PHE A 11 -7.73 0.10 11.16
C PHE A 11 -8.69 0.32 10.00
N LEU A 12 -9.30 -0.75 9.48
CA LEU A 12 -10.24 -0.69 8.36
C LEU A 12 -11.45 0.21 8.68
N ALA A 13 -12.00 0.13 9.89
CA ALA A 13 -13.09 0.98 10.31
C ALA A 13 -12.70 2.47 10.30
N LYS A 14 -11.51 2.80 10.80
CA LYS A 14 -10.97 4.17 10.77
C LYS A 14 -10.71 4.65 9.35
N ALA A 15 -10.04 3.83 8.53
CA ALA A 15 -9.70 4.17 7.15
C ALA A 15 -10.97 4.40 6.30
N THR A 16 -11.95 3.50 6.40
CA THR A 16 -13.23 3.63 5.69
C THR A 16 -13.94 4.94 6.04
N SER A 17 -13.94 5.32 7.32
CA SER A 17 -14.52 6.58 7.79
C SER A 17 -13.74 7.80 7.30
N PHE A 18 -12.41 7.76 7.41
CA PHE A 18 -11.53 8.86 7.03
C PHE A 18 -11.60 9.17 5.53
N TYR A 19 -11.43 8.16 4.68
CA TYR A 19 -11.44 8.32 3.22
C TYR A 19 -12.86 8.43 2.64
N GLN A 20 -13.89 8.13 3.44
CA GLN A 20 -15.28 8.03 2.99
C GLN A 20 -15.40 7.10 1.77
N ASN A 21 -14.65 5.99 1.80
CA ASN A 21 -14.54 5.03 0.71
C ASN A 21 -14.62 3.59 1.24
N PRO A 22 -15.76 2.90 1.08
CA PRO A 22 -15.91 1.51 1.51
C PRO A 22 -15.08 0.53 0.68
N GLY A 23 -14.62 0.91 -0.52
CA GLY A 23 -13.83 0.05 -1.40
C GLY A 23 -12.45 -0.31 -0.84
N ILE A 24 -11.94 0.43 0.15
CA ILE A 24 -10.72 0.08 0.90
C ILE A 24 -10.84 -1.30 1.56
N ALA A 25 -12.05 -1.75 1.90
CA ALA A 25 -12.29 -3.07 2.49
C ALA A 25 -11.87 -4.25 1.59
N ALA A 26 -11.68 -4.03 0.30
CA ALA A 26 -11.13 -5.03 -0.62
C ALA A 26 -9.60 -5.22 -0.48
N GLY A 27 -8.92 -4.32 0.23
CA GLY A 27 -7.48 -4.35 0.45
C GLY A 27 -6.98 -5.59 1.17
N ARG A 28 -5.86 -6.14 0.70
CA ARG A 28 -5.17 -7.29 1.27
C ARG A 28 -3.78 -6.90 1.76
N VAL A 29 -3.37 -7.46 2.89
CA VAL A 29 -2.06 -7.23 3.51
C VAL A 29 -1.28 -8.52 3.48
N HIS A 30 -0.07 -8.46 2.94
CA HIS A 30 0.90 -9.54 2.86
C HIS A 30 2.11 -9.18 3.71
N ALA A 31 2.40 -10.00 4.71
CA ALA A 31 3.53 -9.80 5.63
C ALA A 31 4.41 -11.06 5.74
N ASP A 32 4.18 -12.04 4.86
CA ASP A 32 4.93 -13.28 4.80
C ASP A 32 6.33 -13.09 4.18
N PRO A 33 7.22 -14.09 4.26
CA PRO A 33 8.58 -13.96 3.76
C PRO A 33 8.71 -13.63 2.27
N VAL A 34 7.70 -13.94 1.44
CA VAL A 34 7.71 -13.56 0.02
C VAL A 34 7.46 -12.06 -0.12
N ALA A 35 6.46 -11.54 0.60
CA ALA A 35 6.18 -10.10 0.65
C ALA A 35 7.39 -9.30 1.17
N GLN A 36 8.04 -9.80 2.23
CA GLN A 36 9.22 -9.16 2.81
C GLN A 36 10.43 -9.14 1.87
N ARG A 37 10.61 -10.20 1.07
CA ARG A 37 11.66 -10.22 0.03
C ARG A 37 11.34 -9.27 -1.11
N ALA A 38 10.07 -9.18 -1.50
CA ALA A 38 9.64 -8.27 -2.56
C ALA A 38 9.88 -6.80 -2.15
N THR A 39 9.47 -6.41 -0.95
CA THR A 39 9.72 -5.05 -0.43
C THR A 39 11.21 -4.74 -0.31
N ALA A 40 12.01 -5.68 0.20
CA ALA A 40 13.47 -5.53 0.29
C ALA A 40 14.15 -5.41 -1.08
N ALA A 41 13.73 -6.20 -2.08
CA ALA A 41 14.27 -6.12 -3.45
C ALA A 41 13.98 -4.78 -4.12
N MET A 42 12.90 -4.12 -3.69
CA MET A 42 12.47 -2.80 -4.15
C MET A 42 13.06 -1.66 -3.30
N GLY A 43 13.81 -1.98 -2.23
CA GLY A 43 14.38 -1.00 -1.32
C GLY A 43 13.34 -0.26 -0.46
N ALA A 44 12.14 -0.82 -0.29
CA ALA A 44 11.02 -0.18 0.39
C ALA A 44 10.68 -0.88 1.72
N GLU A 45 10.10 -0.12 2.66
CA GLU A 45 9.59 -0.67 3.93
C GLU A 45 8.21 -1.33 3.74
N ALA A 46 7.40 -0.79 2.84
CA ALA A 46 6.13 -1.34 2.40
C ALA A 46 5.87 -0.89 0.95
N MET A 47 4.92 -1.53 0.29
CA MET A 47 4.47 -1.13 -1.05
C MET A 47 3.02 -1.53 -1.26
N THR A 48 2.28 -0.74 -2.04
CA THR A 48 0.92 -1.04 -2.48
C THR A 48 0.89 -1.26 -3.99
N VAL A 49 0.36 -2.41 -4.42
CA VAL A 49 0.15 -2.75 -5.83
C VAL A 49 -1.32 -3.11 -6.02
N GLY A 50 -2.07 -2.24 -6.71
CA GLY A 50 -3.51 -2.40 -6.84
C GLY A 50 -4.20 -2.43 -5.47
N MET A 51 -4.82 -3.55 -5.12
CA MET A 51 -5.47 -3.72 -3.81
C MET A 51 -4.64 -4.56 -2.83
N ASP A 52 -3.37 -4.81 -3.13
CA ASP A 52 -2.46 -5.60 -2.30
C ASP A 52 -1.37 -4.72 -1.68
N VAL A 53 -1.26 -4.75 -0.36
CA VAL A 53 -0.23 -4.10 0.45
C VAL A 53 0.78 -5.15 0.88
N PHE A 54 2.05 -4.94 0.59
CA PHE A 54 3.15 -5.80 1.00
C PHE A 54 3.96 -5.08 2.07
N LEU A 55 4.14 -5.72 3.22
CA LEU A 55 4.87 -5.17 4.36
C LEU A 55 6.23 -5.86 4.47
N GLY A 56 7.29 -5.05 4.51
CA GLY A 56 8.60 -5.48 4.95
C GLY A 56 8.64 -5.75 6.45
N PRO A 57 9.73 -6.36 6.96
CA PRO A 57 9.85 -6.76 8.35
C PRO A 57 9.61 -5.60 9.34
N SER A 58 10.14 -4.41 9.02
CA SER A 58 10.01 -3.19 9.83
C SER A 58 8.62 -2.55 9.80
N ALA A 59 7.80 -2.90 8.81
CA ALA A 59 6.46 -2.33 8.62
C ALA A 59 5.35 -3.17 9.27
N VAL A 60 5.63 -4.41 9.66
CA VAL A 60 4.64 -5.27 10.34
C VAL A 60 4.26 -4.66 11.70
N GLY A 61 2.96 -4.37 11.86
CA GLY A 61 2.43 -3.73 13.08
C GLY A 61 2.67 -2.22 13.16
N ASN A 62 3.32 -1.61 12.16
CA ASN A 62 3.50 -0.17 12.09
C ASN A 62 2.27 0.50 11.47
N THR A 63 1.38 1.01 12.32
CA THR A 63 0.14 1.66 11.89
C THR A 63 0.37 2.91 11.03
N LYS A 64 1.50 3.62 11.19
CA LYS A 64 1.81 4.81 10.37
C LYS A 64 2.12 4.41 8.93
N ILE A 65 2.95 3.38 8.75
CA ILE A 65 3.24 2.83 7.41
C ILE A 65 1.96 2.26 6.80
N LEU A 66 1.16 1.51 7.57
CA LEU A 66 -0.11 1.00 7.05
C LEU A 66 -1.10 2.12 6.65
N ALA A 67 -1.10 3.24 7.37
CA ALA A 67 -1.90 4.41 7.02
C ALA A 67 -1.43 5.06 5.70
N HIS A 68 -0.12 5.17 5.49
CA HIS A 68 0.45 5.60 4.21
C HIS A 68 -0.03 4.69 3.06
N GLU A 69 0.11 3.37 3.21
CA GLU A 69 -0.32 2.40 2.19
C GLU A 69 -1.83 2.44 1.94
N ALA A 70 -2.64 2.72 2.98
CA ALA A 70 -4.08 2.85 2.81
C ALA A 70 -4.49 4.07 1.96
N SER A 71 -3.66 5.11 1.88
CA SER A 71 -3.89 6.23 0.95
C SER A 71 -3.79 5.76 -0.51
N HIS A 72 -2.87 4.85 -0.82
CA HIS A 72 -2.76 4.23 -2.15
C HIS A 72 -3.94 3.30 -2.42
N LEU A 73 -4.39 2.53 -1.42
CA LEU A 73 -5.60 1.69 -1.55
C LEU A 73 -6.86 2.52 -1.85
N ASP A 74 -7.03 3.69 -1.23
CA ASP A 74 -8.16 4.58 -1.53
C ASP A 74 -8.20 4.97 -3.01
N LYS A 75 -7.06 5.41 -3.52
CA LYS A 75 -6.90 5.89 -4.90
C LYS A 75 -7.05 4.73 -5.90
N ASN A 76 -6.41 3.60 -5.64
CA ASN A 76 -6.52 2.39 -6.45
C ASN A 76 -7.97 1.86 -6.49
N SER A 77 -8.67 1.87 -5.35
CA SER A 77 -10.09 1.52 -5.24
C SER A 77 -10.99 2.43 -6.09
N ARG A 78 -10.63 3.71 -6.23
CA ARG A 78 -11.34 4.69 -7.06
C ARG A 78 -10.93 4.64 -8.55
N GLY A 79 -10.01 3.76 -8.93
CA GLY A 79 -9.43 3.73 -10.27
C GLY A 79 -8.60 4.96 -10.60
N VAL A 80 -8.19 5.73 -9.58
CA VAL A 80 -7.25 6.84 -9.74
C VAL A 80 -5.89 6.21 -9.96
N LYS A 81 -5.35 6.42 -11.16
CA LYS A 81 -4.02 5.94 -11.51
C LYS A 81 -3.02 6.83 -10.80
N GLU A 82 -2.40 6.32 -9.74
CA GLU A 82 -1.16 6.89 -9.24
C GLU A 82 -0.16 6.85 -10.40
N THR A 83 0.30 8.01 -10.83
CA THR A 83 1.23 8.17 -11.96
C THR A 83 2.57 7.53 -11.59
N GLY A 84 2.65 6.20 -11.70
CA GLY A 84 3.91 5.47 -11.70
C GLY A 84 4.41 5.38 -13.13
N ASP A 85 5.62 5.88 -13.36
CA ASP A 85 6.34 5.58 -14.58
C ASP A 85 6.46 4.06 -14.72
N SER A 86 6.09 3.56 -15.89
CA SER A 86 6.19 2.13 -16.18
C SER A 86 7.66 1.77 -16.33
N ASN A 87 8.20 0.93 -15.45
CA ASN A 87 9.57 0.37 -15.56
C ASN A 87 9.75 -0.57 -16.79
N GLY A 88 8.92 -0.49 -17.82
CA GLY A 88 8.98 -1.40 -18.99
C GLY A 88 8.74 -2.90 -18.68
N ALA A 89 8.59 -3.29 -17.41
CA ALA A 89 8.37 -4.66 -16.94
C ALA A 89 6.90 -5.00 -16.65
N GLY A 90 5.97 -4.10 -16.99
CA GLY A 90 4.53 -4.27 -16.70
C GLY A 90 4.15 -4.11 -15.22
N VAL A 91 5.08 -3.67 -14.37
CA VAL A 91 4.85 -3.35 -12.96
C VAL A 91 4.92 -1.83 -12.80
N THR A 92 3.83 -1.24 -12.31
CA THR A 92 3.79 0.16 -11.90
C THR A 92 4.51 0.28 -10.56
N ILE A 93 5.68 0.93 -10.56
CA ILE A 93 6.49 1.16 -9.37
C ILE A 93 6.44 2.66 -9.08
N THR A 94 5.88 3.05 -7.94
CA THR A 94 6.01 4.43 -7.45
C THR A 94 7.46 4.64 -6.99
N SER A 95 8.07 5.74 -7.45
CA SER A 95 9.46 6.09 -7.13
C SER A 95 9.48 7.21 -6.07
N PRO A 96 10.36 7.15 -5.06
CA PRO A 96 10.36 8.02 -3.87
C PRO A 96 10.59 9.53 -4.09
N GLY A 97 10.61 9.98 -5.35
CA GLY A 97 10.64 11.39 -5.72
C GLY A 97 9.37 11.90 -6.43
N GLN A 98 8.34 11.08 -6.60
CA GLN A 98 7.09 11.51 -7.25
C GLN A 98 6.14 12.19 -6.26
N ASP A 99 5.33 13.13 -6.75
CA ASP A 99 4.37 13.93 -5.96
C ASP A 99 3.45 13.08 -5.05
N SER A 100 3.17 11.83 -5.43
CA SER A 100 2.40 10.87 -4.62
C SER A 100 3.14 10.35 -3.37
N GLU A 101 4.48 10.29 -3.39
CA GLU A 101 5.32 9.96 -2.21
C GLU A 101 5.70 11.23 -1.44
N VAL A 102 5.81 12.38 -2.11
CA VAL A 102 6.02 13.69 -1.47
C VAL A 102 4.79 14.15 -0.67
N ALA A 103 3.57 13.88 -1.14
CA ALA A 103 2.35 14.21 -0.41
C ALA A 103 2.20 13.42 0.91
N ALA A 104 2.87 12.28 1.06
CA ALA A 104 2.75 11.45 2.24
C ALA A 104 3.83 11.70 3.31
N VAL A 105 4.84 12.53 3.01
CA VAL A 105 5.79 13.06 3.99
C VAL A 105 5.40 14.44 4.53
N SER A 106 4.25 14.97 4.10
CA SER A 106 3.74 16.27 4.54
C SER A 106 2.23 16.24 4.74
N ASP A 107 1.79 15.48 5.75
CA ASP A 107 0.56 15.77 6.53
C ASP A 107 0.71 15.23 7.97
#